data_AF-A0A535C2M0-F1
#
_entry.id   AF-A0A535C2M0-F1
#
_cell.length_a   1.000
_cell.length_b   1.000
_cell.length_c   1.000
_cell.angle_alpha   90.00
_cell.angle_beta   90.00
_cell.angle_gamma   90.00
#
_symmetry.space_group_name_H-M   'P 1'
#
loop_
_entity.id
_entity.type
_entity.pdbx_description
1 polymer ?
#
loop_
_entity_poly.entity_id
_entity_poly.type
_entity_poly.pdbx_seq_one_letter_code
_entity_poly.pdbx_strand_id
1 'polypeptide(L)' 'SPHPEVLRRTALYSGVVPLLVSPGRDTDQMISNATEAALVSGMVRPGDRVVVVAGVPVGRPGQTNLLKVESV' A
#
# COMPACT_ATOMS: atom_id res chain seq x y z
N SER A 1 -3.78 3.32 -2.93
CA SER A 1 -4.81 4.18 -2.28
C SER A 1 -6.15 3.93 -2.94
N PRO A 2 -7.28 4.00 -2.22
CA PRO A 2 -8.61 3.90 -2.83
C PRO A 2 -9.07 5.18 -3.55
N HIS A 3 -8.35 6.29 -3.43
CA HIS A 3 -8.74 7.60 -3.97
C HIS A 3 -7.98 7.94 -5.26
N PRO A 4 -8.63 8.00 -6.43
CA PRO A 4 -7.96 8.28 -7.72
C PRO A 4 -7.24 9.64 -7.80
N GLU A 5 -7.70 10.63 -7.04
CA GLU A 5 -7.02 11.94 -6.93
C GLU A 5 -5.65 11.83 -6.25
N VAL A 6 -5.51 10.93 -5.26
CA VAL A 6 -4.24 10.69 -4.58
C VAL A 6 -3.26 10.04 -5.56
N LEU A 7 -3.71 9.04 -6.34
CA LEU A 7 -2.88 8.38 -7.36
C LEU A 7 -2.31 9.39 -8.35
N ARG A 8 -3.16 10.27 -8.89
CA ARG A 8 -2.74 11.30 -9.86
C ARG A 8 -1.70 12.25 -9.27
N ARG A 9 -1.85 12.63 -7.99
CA ARG A 9 -0.90 13.51 -7.29
C ARG A 9 0.44 12.81 -7.06
N THR A 10 0.41 11.59 -6.53
CA THR A 10 1.63 10.85 -6.17
C THR A 10 2.38 10.32 -7.38
N ALA A 11 1.73 10.18 -8.55
CA ALA A 11 2.40 9.85 -9.80
C ALA A 11 3.43 10.91 -10.25
N LEU A 12 3.37 12.12 -9.70
CA LEU A 12 4.35 13.18 -9.95
C LEU A 12 5.58 13.07 -9.02
N TYR A 13 5.57 12.17 -8.05
CA TYR A 13 6.66 12.02 -7.09
C TYR A 13 7.74 11.10 -7.64
N SER A 14 9.00 11.53 -7.55
CA SER A 14 10.14 10.75 -8.06
C SER A 14 10.20 9.38 -7.38
N GLY A 15 10.23 8.31 -8.19
CA GLY A 15 10.33 6.93 -7.71
C GLY A 15 9.04 6.33 -7.15
N VAL A 16 7.88 6.97 -7.34
CA VAL A 16 6.58 6.46 -6.85
C VAL A 16 5.76 5.90 -8.00
N VAL A 17 5.35 4.64 -7.88
CA VAL A 17 4.38 3.99 -8.78
C VAL A 17 3.09 3.74 -8.00
N PRO A 18 2.05 4.59 -8.17
CA PRO A 18 0.85 4.49 -7.38
C PRO A 18 -0.10 3.43 -7.92
N LEU A 19 -0.62 2.59 -7.02
CA LEU A 19 -1.62 1.57 -7.34
C LEU A 19 -2.98 1.93 -6.75
N LEU A 20 -4.05 1.63 -7.51
CA LEU A 20 -5.42 1.69 -7.02
C LEU A 20 -5.65 0.44 -6.17
N VAL A 21 -6.04 0.66 -4.91
CA VAL A 21 -6.20 -0.41 -3.92
C VAL A 21 -7.53 -0.22 -3.22
N SER A 22 -8.32 -1.29 -3.11
CA SER A 22 -9.60 -1.27 -2.41
C SER A 22 -9.43 -0.87 -0.94
N PRO A 23 -10.40 -0.15 -0.34
CA PRO A 23 -10.37 0.16 1.10
C PRO A 23 -10.32 -1.13 1.93
N GLY A 24 -9.41 -1.18 2.92
CA GLY A 24 -9.41 -2.23 3.95
C GLY A 24 -10.34 -1.88 5.09
N ARG A 25 -10.98 -2.88 5.71
CA ARG A 25 -11.81 -2.69 6.92
C ARG A 25 -10.97 -2.54 8.19
N ASP A 26 -9.79 -3.14 8.18
CA ASP A 26 -8.81 -3.11 9.27
C ASP A 26 -7.38 -3.06 8.68
N THR A 27 -6.39 -3.05 9.58
CA THR A 27 -4.97 -2.98 9.20
C THR A 27 -4.55 -4.18 8.37
N ASP A 28 -4.94 -5.40 8.76
CA ASP A 28 -4.50 -6.63 8.10
C ASP A 28 -5.07 -6.73 6.68
N GLN A 29 -6.35 -6.39 6.50
CA GLN A 29 -6.97 -6.33 5.19
C GLN A 29 -6.37 -5.22 4.32
N MET A 30 -6.01 -4.07 4.90
CA MET A 30 -5.31 -3.02 4.16
C MET A 30 -3.94 -3.49 3.67
N ILE A 31 -3.17 -4.19 4.51
CA ILE A 31 -1.86 -4.76 4.14
C ILE A 31 -2.05 -5.81 3.04
N SER A 32 -2.99 -6.74 3.21
CA SER A 32 -3.29 -7.79 2.23
C SER A 32 -3.70 -7.21 0.87
N ASN A 33 -4.61 -6.23 0.84
CA ASN A 33 -5.02 -5.55 -0.40
C ASN A 33 -3.84 -4.85 -1.10
N ALA A 34 -2.93 -4.25 -0.33
CA ALA A 34 -1.76 -3.57 -0.88
C ALA A 34 -0.75 -4.57 -1.49
N THR A 35 -0.50 -5.69 -0.81
CA THR A 35 0.35 -6.77 -1.30
C THR A 35 -0.23 -7.42 -2.56
N GLU A 36 -1.54 -7.69 -2.60
CA GLU A 36 -2.22 -8.22 -3.78
C GLU A 36 -2.11 -7.26 -4.97
N ALA A 37 -2.33 -5.96 -4.77
CA ALA A 37 -2.18 -4.97 -5.83
C ALA A 37 -0.74 -4.93 -6.37
N ALA A 38 0.27 -5.04 -5.49
CA ALA A 38 1.67 -5.09 -5.90
C ALA A 38 1.97 -6.35 -6.74
N LEU A 39 1.45 -7.51 -6.36
CA LEU A 39 1.55 -8.75 -7.12
C LEU A 39 0.90 -8.63 -8.50
N VAL A 40 -0.34 -8.16 -8.56
CA VAL A 40 -1.09 -8.00 -9.82
C VAL A 40 -0.41 -6.99 -10.75
N SER A 41 0.24 -5.96 -10.20
CA SER A 41 1.00 -4.98 -10.99
C SER A 41 2.30 -5.54 -11.60
N GLY A 42 2.76 -6.72 -11.16
CA GLY A 42 4.01 -7.32 -11.58
C GLY A 42 5.27 -6.66 -10.99
N MET A 43 5.12 -5.73 -10.05
CA MET A 43 6.25 -5.08 -9.37
C MET A 43 6.93 -5.96 -8.33
N VAL A 44 6.22 -6.96 -7.81
CA VAL A 44 6.73 -7.97 -6.88
C VAL A 44 6.28 -9.35 -7.33
N ARG A 45 6.99 -10.38 -6.89
CA ARG A 45 6.73 -11.78 -7.18
C ARG A 45 6.60 -12.58 -5.88
N PRO A 46 5.91 -13.73 -5.91
CA PRO A 46 5.90 -14.64 -4.77
C PRO A 46 7.32 -14.97 -4.29
N GLY A 47 7.55 -14.85 -2.99
CA GLY A 47 8.86 -15.04 -2.34
C GLY A 47 9.72 -13.78 -2.20
N ASP A 48 9.34 -12.66 -2.80
CA ASP A 48 10.02 -11.37 -2.58
C ASP A 48 9.77 -10.88 -1.14
N ARG A 49 10.76 -10.20 -0.55
CA ARG A 49 10.59 -9.50 0.74
C ARG A 49 10.24 -8.05 0.48
N VAL A 50 9.15 -7.60 1.11
CA VAL A 50 8.65 -6.23 1.01
C VAL A 50 8.61 -5.57 2.38
N VAL A 51 8.72 -4.24 2.37
CA VAL A 51 8.50 -3.40 3.56
C VAL A 51 7.18 -2.68 3.38
N VAL A 52 6.28 -2.85 4.33
CA VAL A 52 4.98 -2.19 4.37
C VAL A 52 5.03 -1.09 5.41
N VAL A 53 4.67 0.13 5.00
CA VAL A 53 4.56 1.31 5.87
C VAL A 53 3.10 1.75 5.91
N ALA A 54 2.55 1.92 7.11
CA ALA A 54 1.14 2.21 7.32
C ALA A 54 0.87 3.05 8.58
N GLY A 55 -0.37 3.52 8.70
CA GLY A 55 -0.91 4.16 9.91
C GLY A 55 -2.00 3.30 10.55
N VAL A 56 -1.91 3.10 11.86
CA VAL A 56 -2.92 2.41 12.67
C VAL A 56 -3.39 3.34 13.79
N PRO A 57 -4.71 3.56 13.96
CA PRO A 57 -5.81 2.98 13.19
C PRO A 57 -5.91 3.51 11.75
N VAL A 58 -6.41 2.66 10.85
CA VAL A 58 -6.61 2.97 9.43
C VAL A 58 -7.63 4.11 9.26
N GLY A 59 -7.45 4.94 8.23
CA GLY A 59 -8.41 5.98 7.86
C GLY A 59 -8.26 7.31 8.59
N ARG A 60 -7.25 7.47 9.46
CA ARG A 60 -6.91 8.75 10.10
C ARG A 60 -5.65 9.36 9.47
N PRO A 61 -5.76 10.51 8.77
CA PRO A 61 -4.59 11.20 8.24
C PRO A 61 -3.58 11.61 9.33
N GLY A 62 -2.32 11.76 8.95
CA GLY A 62 -1.25 12.21 9.85
C GLY A 62 -0.70 11.14 10.78
N GLN A 63 -1.12 9.88 10.63
CA GLN A 63 -0.59 8.76 11.38
C GLN A 63 0.13 7.82 10.41
N THR A 64 1.44 7.67 10.61
CA THR A 64 2.27 6.68 9.91
C THR A 64 3.21 6.11 10.94
N ASN A 65 2.77 5.04 11.60
CA ASN A 65 3.35 4.52 12.84
C ASN A 65 3.57 3.00 12.80
N LEU A 66 3.38 2.36 11.65
CA LEU A 66 3.61 0.93 11.44
C LEU A 66 4.63 0.72 10.33
N LEU A 67 5.63 -0.12 10.62
CA LEU A 67 6.56 -0.68 9.66
C LEU A 67 6.57 -2.20 9.85
N LYS A 68 6.30 -2.95 8.79
CA LYS A 68 6.28 -4.42 8.80
C LYS A 68 7.12 -4.94 7.63
N VAL A 69 7.96 -5.94 7.90
CA VAL A 69 8.65 -6.71 6.86
C VAL A 69 7.85 -7.98 6.62
N GLU A 70 7.51 -8.25 5.38
CA GLU A 70 6.66 -9.39 5.00
C GLU A 70 7.22 -10.06 3.74
N SER A 71 6.99 -11.36 3.63
CA SER A 71 7.24 -12.11 2.40
C SER A 71 5.94 -12.19 1.61
N VAL A 72 5.99 -11.81 0.33
CA VAL A 72 4.86 -11.83 -0.62
C VAL A 72 4.53 -13.26 -1.04
#